data_AF-A0A965L800-F1
#
_entry.id   AF-A0A965L800-F1
#
_cell.length_a   1.000
_cell.length_b   1.000
_cell.length_c   1.000
_cell.angle_alpha   90.00
_cell.angle_beta   90.00
_cell.angle_gamma   90.00
#
_symmetry.space_group_name_H-M   'P 1'
#
loop_
_entity.id
_entity.type
_entity.pdbx_description
1 polymer ?
#
loop_
_entity_poly.entity_id
_entity_poly.type
_entity_poly.pdbx_seq_one_letter_code
_entity_poly.pdbx_strand_id
1 'polypeptide(L)'
;MIQRTALLAAAILMTGGALPAMAQTSPAPPEQPTATGVITPDWEQRPQLEFPQGAMKDGIWAGDVVLRCRVGADRRLHDCETMAERPAGAGFGEAAVTGLESGVITEAWVRAHQTSETGRLVVKFRMAE
;
A
#
# COMPACT_ATOMS: atom_id res chain seq x y z
N MET A 1 -52.69 23.16 -48.37
CA MET A 1 -52.39 21.71 -48.49
C MET A 1 -52.35 21.19 -47.04
N ILE A 2 -53.44 20.70 -46.45
CA ILE A 2 -54.02 19.34 -46.62
C ILE A 2 -52.85 18.33 -46.50
N GLN A 3 -52.64 17.59 -45.41
CA GLN A 3 -53.52 16.51 -44.92
C GLN A 3 -52.91 15.80 -43.68
N ARG A 4 -53.80 15.25 -42.81
CA ARG A 4 -53.78 13.93 -42.15
C ARG A 4 -52.60 13.63 -41.19
N THR A 5 -52.82 13.08 -40.00
CA THR A 5 -53.45 11.76 -39.79
C THR A 5 -53.76 11.58 -38.30
N ALA A 6 -54.95 11.06 -38.00
CA ALA A 6 -55.35 10.65 -36.65
C ALA A 6 -54.78 9.25 -36.33
N LEU A 7 -54.29 9.05 -35.11
CA LEU A 7 -54.06 7.72 -34.54
C LEU A 7 -54.40 7.69 -33.03
N LEU A 8 -55.54 7.07 -32.77
CA LEU A 8 -55.83 6.05 -31.74
C LEU A 8 -55.39 6.26 -30.29
N ALA A 9 -56.40 6.24 -29.43
CA ALA A 9 -56.35 6.12 -27.98
C ALA A 9 -55.69 4.83 -27.49
N ALA A 10 -54.97 4.92 -26.37
CA ALA A 10 -54.76 3.80 -25.46
C ALA A 10 -54.78 4.33 -24.01
N ALA A 11 -55.89 4.10 -23.32
CA ALA A 11 -55.99 4.31 -21.89
C ALA A 11 -55.21 3.20 -21.18
N ILE A 12 -54.13 3.56 -20.50
CA ILE A 12 -53.36 2.63 -19.65
C ILE A 12 -53.71 2.98 -18.20
N LEU A 13 -54.48 2.11 -17.57
CA LEU A 13 -54.74 2.14 -16.13
C LEU A 13 -53.42 1.86 -15.39
N MET A 14 -52.76 2.91 -14.90
CA MET A 14 -51.59 2.78 -14.04
C MET A 14 -52.05 2.45 -12.62
N THR A 15 -52.10 1.16 -12.28
CA THR A 15 -52.12 0.72 -10.89
C THR A 15 -50.78 1.07 -10.24
N GLY A 16 -50.75 2.18 -9.50
CA GLY A 16 -49.57 2.62 -8.76
C GLY A 16 -49.27 1.71 -7.57
N GLY A 17 -48.32 0.81 -7.73
CA GLY A 17 -47.68 0.08 -6.63
C GLY A 17 -46.35 0.73 -6.29
N ALA A 18 -46.28 1.45 -5.17
CA ALA A 18 -45.03 1.92 -4.60
C ALA A 18 -44.32 0.73 -3.93
N LEU A 19 -43.26 0.22 -4.56
CA LEU A 19 -42.33 -0.69 -3.89
C LEU A 19 -41.45 0.15 -2.93
N PRO A 20 -41.25 -0.28 -1.67
CA PRO A 20 -40.33 0.42 -0.79
C PRO A 20 -38.91 0.25 -1.35
N ALA A 21 -38.23 1.37 -1.59
CA ALA A 21 -36.82 1.37 -1.93
C ALA A 21 -36.03 0.87 -0.71
N MET A 22 -35.62 -0.39 -0.74
CA MET A 22 -34.61 -0.89 0.19
C MET A 22 -33.33 -0.12 -0.09
N ALA A 23 -32.92 0.74 0.85
CA ALA A 23 -31.61 1.35 0.85
C ALA A 23 -30.57 0.21 0.92
N GLN A 24 -30.00 -0.12 -0.23
CA GLN A 24 -28.89 -1.06 -0.31
C GLN A 24 -27.68 -0.36 0.32
N THR A 25 -27.41 -0.63 1.59
CA THR A 25 -26.09 -0.36 2.18
C THR A 25 -25.11 -1.30 1.51
N SER A 26 -24.63 -0.91 0.32
CA SER A 26 -23.47 -1.55 -0.28
C SER A 26 -22.31 -1.24 0.66
N PRO A 27 -21.67 -2.23 1.30
CA PRO A 27 -20.45 -1.97 2.04
C PRO A 27 -19.46 -1.36 1.05
N ALA A 28 -18.88 -0.22 1.41
CA ALA A 28 -17.79 0.35 0.64
C ALA A 28 -16.72 -0.73 0.47
N PRO A 29 -16.16 -0.92 -0.75
CA PRO A 29 -15.02 -1.79 -0.93
C PRO A 29 -13.96 -1.45 0.12
N PRO A 30 -13.33 -2.46 0.78
CA PRO A 30 -12.24 -2.16 1.71
C PRO A 30 -11.27 -1.26 0.97
N GLU A 31 -10.99 -0.10 1.55
CA GLU A 31 -10.14 0.93 1.00
C GLU A 31 -8.77 0.29 0.72
N GLN A 32 -8.59 -0.23 -0.50
CA GLN A 32 -7.33 -0.83 -0.86
C GLN A 32 -6.34 0.33 -0.84
N PRO A 33 -5.28 0.29 -0.01
CA PRO A 33 -4.30 1.36 0.00
C PRO A 33 -3.83 1.52 -1.44
N THR A 34 -4.13 2.67 -2.05
CA THR A 34 -3.73 3.05 -3.41
C THR A 34 -2.30 2.58 -3.55
N ALA A 35 -2.08 1.60 -4.41
CA ALA A 35 -0.88 0.78 -4.35
C ALA A 35 0.35 1.65 -4.62
N THR A 36 0.91 2.14 -3.52
CA THR A 36 2.21 2.74 -3.47
C THR A 36 3.20 1.71 -4.01
N GLY A 37 3.87 2.06 -5.11
CA GLY A 37 4.80 1.16 -5.79
C GLY A 37 5.89 0.64 -4.85
N VAL A 38 6.46 -0.51 -5.21
CA VAL A 38 7.70 -0.96 -4.56
C VAL A 38 8.81 -0.01 -4.96
N ILE A 39 9.43 0.64 -3.98
CA ILE A 39 10.59 1.50 -4.18
C ILE A 39 11.87 0.68 -4.00
N THR A 40 12.87 1.02 -4.81
CA THR A 40 14.24 0.48 -4.71
C THR A 40 15.20 1.67 -4.62
N PRO A 41 15.46 2.19 -3.40
CA PRO A 41 16.36 3.31 -3.22
C PRO A 41 17.77 2.99 -3.70
N ASP A 42 18.40 3.98 -4.34
CA ASP A 42 19.83 3.97 -4.55
C ASP A 42 20.53 4.54 -3.31
N TRP A 43 21.40 3.75 -2.69
CA TRP A 43 22.00 4.07 -1.40
C TRP A 43 23.37 4.71 -1.58
N GLU A 44 23.53 5.95 -1.11
CA GLU A 44 24.85 6.53 -0.89
C GLU A 44 25.53 5.90 0.34
N GLN A 45 24.76 5.74 1.41
CA GLN A 45 25.16 4.96 2.58
C GLN A 45 24.17 3.82 2.79
N ARG A 46 24.68 2.58 2.76
CA ARG A 46 23.84 1.41 2.97
C ARG A 46 23.38 1.33 4.44
N PRO A 47 22.08 1.10 4.67
CA PRO A 47 21.55 0.75 5.98
C PRO A 47 22.34 -0.38 6.66
N GLN A 48 22.58 -0.27 7.96
CA GLN A 48 23.15 -1.32 8.78
C GLN A 48 21.99 -2.09 9.42
N LEU A 49 21.68 -3.25 8.86
CA LEU A 49 20.61 -4.12 9.35
C LEU A 49 21.21 -5.17 10.28
N GLU A 50 20.78 -5.17 11.54
CA GLU A 50 21.12 -6.24 12.48
C GLU A 50 20.12 -7.39 12.37
N PHE A 51 20.60 -8.63 12.46
CA PHE A 51 19.71 -9.78 12.43
C PHE A 51 18.97 -9.91 13.78
N PRO A 52 17.64 -10.14 13.81
CA PRO A 52 16.88 -10.18 15.06
C PRO A 52 17.33 -11.31 15.99
N GLN A 53 17.68 -10.97 17.24
CA GLN A 53 18.07 -11.99 18.24
C GLN A 53 16.96 -12.99 18.56
N GLY A 54 15.69 -12.59 18.46
CA GLY A 54 14.53 -13.48 18.62
C GLY A 54 14.52 -14.57 17.55
N ALA A 55 14.59 -14.18 16.28
CA ALA A 55 14.72 -15.09 15.15
C ALA A 55 15.91 -16.07 15.31
N MET A 56 17.07 -15.59 15.77
CA MET A 56 18.24 -16.47 16.02
C MET A 56 17.95 -17.55 17.06
N LYS A 57 17.34 -17.16 18.19
CA LYS A 57 16.99 -18.08 19.28
C LYS A 57 15.99 -19.14 18.85
N ASP A 58 15.08 -18.78 17.95
CA ASP A 58 14.04 -19.66 17.42
C ASP A 58 14.52 -20.49 16.21
N GLY A 59 15.80 -20.40 15.85
CA GLY A 59 16.36 -21.14 14.72
C GLY A 59 15.80 -20.69 13.37
N ILE A 60 15.44 -19.41 13.23
CA ILE A 60 15.02 -18.77 11.97
C ILE A 60 16.19 -17.99 11.36
N TRP A 61 16.64 -18.42 10.18
CA TRP A 61 17.93 -17.98 9.59
C TRP A 61 17.74 -17.00 8.42
N ALA A 62 16.49 -16.81 8.00
CA ALA A 62 16.12 -15.90 6.94
C ALA A 62 14.69 -15.39 7.15
N GLY A 63 14.43 -14.20 6.63
CA GLY A 63 13.11 -13.60 6.67
C GLY A 63 13.02 -12.43 5.69
N ASP A 64 11.80 -11.96 5.46
CA ASP A 64 11.56 -10.72 4.74
C ASP A 64 10.47 -9.90 5.40
N VAL A 65 10.62 -8.58 5.28
CA VAL A 65 9.63 -7.61 5.74
C VAL A 65 9.30 -6.66 4.60
N VAL A 66 8.02 -6.33 4.52
CA VAL A 66 7.49 -5.28 3.67
C VAL A 66 7.20 -4.08 4.57
N LEU A 67 7.86 -2.95 4.30
CA LEU A 67 7.65 -1.69 4.98
C LEU A 67 6.94 -0.70 4.06
N ARG A 68 6.14 0.20 4.64
CA ARG A 68 5.74 1.46 4.00
C ARG A 68 6.56 2.56 4.65
N CYS A 69 7.33 3.30 3.85
CA CYS A 69 8.16 4.41 4.34
C CYS A 69 7.89 5.66 3.52
N ARG A 70 8.08 6.84 4.10
CA ARG A 70 8.15 8.13 3.39
C ARG A 70 9.59 8.46 3.06
N VAL A 71 9.86 8.86 1.82
CA VAL A 71 11.19 9.36 1.43
C VAL A 71 11.27 10.85 1.74
N GLY A 72 12.20 11.24 2.61
CA GLY A 72 12.43 12.64 2.97
C GLY A 72 13.34 13.38 1.99
N ALA A 73 13.20 14.71 1.92
CA ALA A 73 14.10 15.58 1.17
C ALA A 73 15.53 15.61 1.76
N ASP A 74 15.68 15.20 3.02
CA ASP A 74 16.96 14.96 3.71
C ASP A 74 17.65 13.65 3.29
N ARG A 75 17.08 12.95 2.29
CA ARG A 75 17.59 11.71 1.70
C ARG A 75 17.56 10.53 2.66
N ARG A 76 16.70 10.58 3.68
CA ARG A 76 16.46 9.51 4.63
C ARG A 76 15.04 8.97 4.47
N LEU A 77 14.83 7.76 4.96
CA LEU A 77 13.49 7.20 5.12
C LEU A 77 12.91 7.65 6.47
N HIS A 78 11.61 7.96 6.46
CA HIS A 78 10.85 8.39 7.63
C HIS A 78 9.54 7.63 7.70
N ASP A 79 8.90 7.63 8.87
CA ASP A 79 7.56 7.07 9.07
C ASP A 79 7.45 5.63 8.52
N CYS A 80 8.51 4.84 8.73
CA CYS A 80 8.57 3.46 8.27
C CYS A 80 7.69 2.57 9.15
N GLU A 81 6.70 1.93 8.54
CA GLU A 81 5.76 1.04 9.22
C GLU A 81 5.79 -0.36 8.62
N THR A 82 5.80 -1.37 9.47
CA THR A 82 5.76 -2.78 9.08
C THR A 82 4.38 -3.17 8.56
N MET A 83 4.31 -3.50 7.27
CA MET A 83 3.09 -3.94 6.59
C MET A 83 2.93 -5.45 6.58
N ALA A 84 4.03 -6.18 6.43
CA ALA A 84 4.04 -7.63 6.49
C ALA A 84 5.42 -8.12 6.93
N GLU A 85 5.45 -9.18 7.73
CA GLU A 85 6.68 -9.83 8.18
C GLU A 85 6.56 -11.34 7.98
N ARG A 86 7.62 -11.96 7.46
CA ARG A 86 7.69 -13.41 7.28
C ARG A 86 9.06 -13.95 7.75
N PRO A 87 9.10 -14.93 8.68
CA PRO A 87 7.99 -15.41 9.52
C PRO A 87 7.37 -14.31 10.38
N ALA A 88 6.07 -14.40 10.65
CA ALA A 88 5.38 -13.41 11.47
C ALA A 88 5.86 -13.48 12.93
N GLY A 89 6.16 -12.33 13.52
CA GLY A 89 6.58 -12.23 14.92
C GLY A 89 8.02 -12.64 15.22
N ALA A 90 8.87 -12.79 14.20
CA ALA A 90 10.28 -13.17 14.36
C ALA A 90 11.20 -11.97 14.68
N GLY A 91 10.67 -10.74 14.58
CA GLY A 91 11.36 -9.49 14.92
C GLY A 91 12.05 -8.81 13.73
N PHE A 92 11.80 -9.27 12.49
CA PHE A 92 12.42 -8.68 11.30
C PHE A 92 11.90 -7.26 11.02
N GLY A 93 10.65 -6.97 11.36
CA GLY A 93 10.09 -5.63 11.17
C GLY A 93 10.79 -4.57 12.01
N GLU A 94 10.94 -4.82 13.30
CA GLU A 94 11.65 -3.92 14.21
C GLU A 94 13.11 -3.73 13.78
N ALA A 95 13.81 -4.83 13.49
CA ALA A 95 15.19 -4.76 13.02
C ALA A 95 15.35 -3.95 11.72
N ALA A 96 14.39 -4.07 10.80
CA ALA A 96 14.43 -3.32 9.56
C ALA A 96 14.18 -1.82 9.78
N VAL A 97 13.17 -1.46 10.58
CA VAL A 97 12.88 -0.05 10.87
C VAL A 97 14.09 0.63 11.51
N THR A 98 14.67 0.02 12.55
CA THR A 98 15.85 0.55 13.24
C THR A 98 17.06 0.67 12.31
N GLY A 99 17.37 -0.38 11.55
CA GLY A 99 18.56 -0.37 10.70
C GLY A 99 18.47 0.58 9.50
N LEU A 100 17.25 0.86 9.01
CA LEU A 100 17.02 1.83 7.93
C LEU A 100 17.34 3.27 8.32
N GLU A 101 17.33 3.60 9.62
CA GLU A 101 17.69 4.94 10.12
C GLU A 101 19.13 5.34 9.77
N SER A 102 20.03 4.36 9.60
CA SER A 102 21.43 4.61 9.23
C SER A 102 21.62 4.77 7.71
N GLY A 103 20.57 4.60 6.91
CA GLY A 103 20.61 4.67 5.45
C GLY A 103 20.59 6.11 4.94
N VAL A 104 21.34 6.36 3.86
CA VAL A 104 21.31 7.62 3.12
C VAL A 104 21.12 7.33 1.64
N ILE A 105 20.10 7.93 1.03
CA ILE A 105 19.74 7.77 -0.38
C ILE A 105 20.52 8.77 -1.23
N THR A 106 20.87 8.42 -2.47
CA THR A 106 21.53 9.36 -3.38
C THR A 106 20.60 10.52 -3.74
N GLU A 107 21.15 11.73 -3.86
CA GLU A 107 20.37 12.91 -4.21
C GLU A 107 19.71 12.77 -5.59
N ALA A 108 20.38 12.10 -6.53
CA ALA A 108 19.85 11.84 -7.86
C ALA A 108 18.56 11.01 -7.83
N TRP A 109 18.51 9.96 -6.99
CA TRP A 109 17.32 9.13 -6.84
C TRP A 109 16.17 9.92 -6.20
N VAL A 110 16.47 10.68 -5.14
CA VAL A 110 15.52 11.55 -4.42
C VAL A 110 14.86 12.57 -5.36
N ARG A 111 15.64 13.24 -6.22
CA ARG A 111 15.09 14.19 -7.22
C ARG A 111 14.24 13.51 -8.28
N ALA A 112 14.59 12.29 -8.71
CA ALA A 112 13.85 11.56 -9.74
C ALA A 112 12.49 11.04 -9.26
N HIS A 113 12.31 10.82 -7.95
CA HIS A 113 11.13 10.16 -7.37
C HIS A 113 10.24 11.08 -6.50
N GLN A 114 10.46 12.41 -6.52
CA GLN A 114 9.60 13.43 -5.90
C GLN A 114 9.21 13.14 -4.42
N THR A 115 9.98 13.69 -3.47
CA THR A 115 10.09 13.36 -2.02
C THR A 115 8.87 13.58 -1.10
N SER A 116 7.67 13.33 -1.59
CA SER A 116 6.43 13.25 -0.80
C SER A 116 5.71 11.92 -0.95
N GLU A 117 6.25 11.02 -1.78
CA GLU A 117 5.69 9.69 -1.96
C GLU A 117 6.01 8.81 -0.76
N THR A 118 4.97 8.17 -0.21
CA THR A 118 5.19 6.92 0.50
C THR A 118 5.72 5.90 -0.51
N GLY A 119 6.46 4.90 -0.07
CA GLY A 119 7.02 3.85 -0.91
C GLY A 119 6.97 2.51 -0.17
N ARG A 120 6.70 1.42 -0.89
CA ARG A 120 6.81 0.08 -0.30
C ARG A 120 8.25 -0.41 -0.45
N LEU A 121 8.94 -0.66 0.65
CA LEU A 121 10.29 -1.22 0.64
C LEU A 121 10.26 -2.67 1.09
N VAL A 122 10.96 -3.55 0.38
CA VAL A 122 11.12 -4.96 0.78
C VAL A 122 12.53 -5.15 1.31
N VAL A 123 12.66 -5.52 2.58
CA VAL A 123 13.94 -5.82 3.23
C VAL A 123 14.04 -7.33 3.43
N LYS A 124 15.17 -7.90 3.03
CA LYS A 124 15.45 -9.33 3.14
C LYS A 124 16.60 -9.54 4.12
N PHE A 125 16.38 -10.41 5.10
CA PHE A 125 17.36 -10.84 6.06
C PHE A 125 17.83 -12.25 5.74
N ARG A 126 19.14 -12.45 5.83
CA ARG A 126 19.82 -13.73 5.74
C ARG A 126 20.96 -13.66 6.75
N MET A 127 21.09 -14.64 7.63
CA MET A 127 22.33 -14.77 8.39
C MET A 127 23.46 -15.12 7.41
N ALA A 128 24.62 -14.49 7.58
CA ALA A 128 25.82 -14.92 6.89
C ALA A 128 26.27 -16.27 7.47
N GLU A 129 26.60 -17.23 6.60
CA GLU A 129 27.17 -18.52 6.97
C GLU A 129 28.60 -18.38 7.49
#